data_AF-A0A4R7ZYF7-F1
#
_entry.id   AF-A0A4R7ZYF7-F1
#
_cell.length_a   1.000
_cell.length_b   1.000
_cell.length_c   1.000
_cell.angle_alpha   90.00
_cell.angle_beta   90.00
_cell.angle_gamma   90.00
#
_symmetry.space_group_name_H-M   'P 1'
#
loop_
_entity.id
_entity.type
_entity.pdbx_description
1 polymer ?
#
loop_
_entity_poly.entity_id
_entity_poly.type
_entity_poly.pdbx_seq_one_letter_code
_entity_poly.pdbx_strand_id
1 'polypeptide(L)'
;MNSEYVVRLDGIVDPGQVGVRAARLAELAREGVRVPRGFAVTAEAYGEFVRDARLAPEIALMVRRVRAGRDLVIAAAEIRSAFCEAPMPSTVVEEILEAYRELGGDGTEVAVRCSPVTSDDAVRDDVFLHLSTGAEVVAACRRCFAALYSAVALSNREAAGADQHRAVMPVTVQRMPQVGSYAIHAEGPALVGTVVPGG
;
A
#
# COMPACT_ATOMS: atom_id res chain seq x y z
N MET A 1 -17.44 -3.75 -4.61
CA MET A 1 -17.61 -4.62 -3.43
C MET A 1 -16.87 -4.06 -2.19
N ASN A 2 -17.41 -4.22 -0.97
CA ASN A 2 -16.65 -4.00 0.28
C ASN A 2 -16.65 -5.31 1.06
N SER A 3 -15.49 -5.75 1.51
CA SER A 3 -15.24 -6.99 2.23
C SER A 3 -14.23 -6.76 3.35
N GLU A 4 -13.82 -7.85 3.99
CA GLU A 4 -12.76 -7.83 4.99
C GLU A 4 -11.40 -7.47 4.36
N TYR A 5 -11.11 -7.94 3.13
CA TYR A 5 -9.80 -7.76 2.48
C TYR A 5 -9.76 -6.61 1.47
N VAL A 6 -10.90 -6.15 0.95
CA VAL A 6 -10.97 -5.09 -0.05
C VAL A 6 -12.07 -4.06 0.26
N VAL A 7 -11.72 -2.77 0.18
CA VAL A 7 -12.65 -1.65 0.42
C VAL A 7 -12.57 -0.62 -0.71
N ARG A 8 -13.71 -0.19 -1.26
CA ARG A 8 -13.73 0.87 -2.28
C ARG A 8 -13.40 2.25 -1.69
N LEU A 9 -12.74 3.08 -2.48
CA LEU A 9 -12.32 4.43 -2.09
C LEU A 9 -13.38 5.52 -2.38
N ASP A 10 -14.66 5.17 -2.37
CA ASP A 10 -15.79 6.09 -2.63
C ASP A 10 -16.79 6.18 -1.46
N GLY A 11 -16.46 5.58 -0.33
CA GLY A 11 -17.29 5.55 0.88
C GLY A 11 -16.62 6.19 2.09
N ILE A 12 -17.24 5.99 3.27
CA ILE A 12 -16.58 6.24 4.56
C ILE A 12 -15.68 5.04 4.84
N VAL A 13 -14.43 5.30 5.17
CA VAL A 13 -13.41 4.27 5.43
C VAL A 13 -12.65 4.60 6.70
N ASP A 14 -12.16 3.57 7.40
CA ASP A 14 -11.33 3.71 8.59
C ASP A 14 -9.84 3.79 8.22
N PRO A 15 -9.10 4.85 8.59
CA PRO A 15 -7.65 4.92 8.40
C PRO A 15 -6.87 3.74 9.00
N GLY A 16 -7.36 3.13 10.09
CA GLY A 16 -6.76 1.91 10.65
C GLY A 16 -6.91 0.69 9.75
N GLN A 17 -7.97 0.65 8.93
CA GLN A 17 -8.28 -0.44 8.01
C GLN A 17 -7.58 -0.27 6.66
N VAL A 18 -7.59 0.94 6.09
CA VAL A 18 -7.13 1.19 4.71
C VAL A 18 -5.84 2.03 4.64
N GLY A 19 -5.36 2.53 5.77
CA GLY A 19 -4.21 3.42 5.85
C GLY A 19 -4.53 4.88 5.52
N VAL A 20 -3.58 5.77 5.86
CA VAL A 20 -3.81 7.22 5.82
C VAL A 20 -4.02 7.76 4.40
N ARG A 21 -3.33 7.19 3.40
CA ARG A 21 -3.43 7.65 2.01
C ARG A 21 -4.79 7.27 1.41
N ALA A 22 -5.21 6.01 1.60
CA ALA A 22 -6.50 5.54 1.14
C ALA A 22 -7.65 6.33 1.80
N ALA A 23 -7.58 6.56 3.11
CA ALA A 23 -8.57 7.34 3.83
C ALA A 23 -8.66 8.77 3.29
N ARG A 24 -7.52 9.42 3.03
CA ARG A 24 -7.49 10.76 2.43
C ARG A 24 -8.09 10.78 1.02
N LEU A 25 -7.83 9.76 0.20
CA LEU A 25 -8.42 9.66 -1.14
C LEU A 25 -9.95 9.52 -1.08
N ALA A 26 -10.46 8.71 -0.15
CA ALA A 26 -11.89 8.54 0.06
C ALA A 26 -12.57 9.83 0.57
N GLU A 27 -11.91 10.55 1.48
CA GLU A 27 -12.35 11.88 1.95
C GLU A 27 -12.46 12.87 0.78
N LEU A 28 -11.41 12.99 -0.04
CA LEU A 28 -11.40 13.89 -1.20
C LEU A 28 -12.52 13.53 -2.20
N ALA A 29 -12.76 12.23 -2.44
CA ALA A 29 -13.85 11.79 -3.31
C ALA A 29 -15.22 12.23 -2.77
N ARG A 30 -15.41 12.20 -1.46
CA ARG A 30 -16.64 12.67 -0.79
C ARG A 30 -16.79 14.19 -0.81
N GLU A 31 -15.69 14.92 -0.83
CA GLU A 31 -15.67 16.38 -1.02
C GLU A 31 -15.91 16.81 -2.47
N GLY A 32 -16.15 15.86 -3.38
CA GLY A 32 -16.44 16.12 -4.79
C GLY A 32 -15.19 16.29 -5.66
N VAL A 33 -13.98 16.07 -5.11
CA VAL A 33 -12.75 16.02 -5.91
C VAL A 33 -12.77 14.79 -6.80
N ARG A 34 -12.42 14.97 -8.08
CA ARG A 34 -12.32 13.85 -9.01
C ARG A 34 -11.10 12.99 -8.68
N VAL A 35 -11.32 11.92 -7.93
CA VAL A 35 -10.31 10.91 -7.61
C VAL A 35 -10.44 9.73 -8.58
N PRO A 36 -9.33 9.18 -9.12
CA PRO A 36 -9.40 7.97 -9.94
C PRO A 36 -10.04 6.81 -9.19
N ARG A 37 -10.98 6.11 -9.85
CA ARG A 37 -11.65 4.94 -9.27
C ARG A 37 -10.62 3.91 -8.81
N GLY A 38 -10.86 3.31 -7.66
CA GLY A 38 -9.94 2.35 -7.06
C GLY A 38 -10.48 1.75 -5.77
N PHE A 39 -9.67 0.88 -5.19
CA PHE A 39 -9.93 0.20 -3.93
C PHE A 39 -8.66 0.15 -3.08
N ALA A 40 -8.82 -0.13 -1.79
CA ALA A 40 -7.75 -0.48 -0.88
C ALA A 40 -7.78 -1.99 -0.60
N VAL A 41 -6.61 -2.60 -0.58
CA VAL A 41 -6.34 -3.88 0.07
C VAL A 41 -6.04 -3.59 1.54
N THR A 42 -6.78 -4.21 2.45
CA THR A 42 -6.87 -3.77 3.85
C THR A 42 -5.72 -4.24 4.73
N ALA A 43 -5.66 -3.70 5.94
CA ALA A 43 -4.80 -4.20 7.01
C ALA A 43 -5.10 -5.68 7.36
N GLU A 44 -6.35 -6.11 7.27
CA GLU A 44 -6.71 -7.51 7.53
C GLU A 44 -6.21 -8.44 6.42
N ALA A 45 -6.22 -7.99 5.16
CA ALA A 45 -5.61 -8.75 4.06
C ALA A 45 -4.10 -8.97 4.27
N TYR A 46 -3.41 -7.94 4.77
CA TYR A 46 -2.01 -8.05 5.20
C TYR A 46 -1.86 -9.05 6.35
N GLY A 47 -2.72 -8.96 7.37
CA GLY A 47 -2.71 -9.86 8.53
C GLY A 47 -2.93 -11.32 8.15
N GLU A 48 -3.91 -11.59 7.29
CA GLU A 48 -4.20 -12.92 6.75
C GLU A 48 -3.02 -13.46 5.95
N PHE A 49 -2.40 -12.64 5.09
CA PHE A 49 -1.21 -13.04 4.36
C PHE A 49 -0.05 -13.42 5.30
N VAL A 50 0.23 -12.61 6.32
CA VAL A 50 1.29 -12.90 7.31
C VAL A 50 1.02 -14.19 8.08
N ARG A 51 -0.25 -14.47 8.39
CA ARG A 51 -0.70 -15.65 9.14
C ARG A 51 -0.59 -16.92 8.30
N ASP A 52 -1.20 -16.94 7.13
CA ASP A 52 -1.26 -18.12 6.25
C ASP A 52 0.12 -18.50 5.69
N ALA A 53 0.88 -17.50 5.23
CA ALA A 53 2.24 -17.70 4.74
C ALA A 53 3.27 -17.97 5.85
N ARG A 54 2.86 -17.98 7.13
CA ARG A 54 3.72 -18.19 8.31
C ARG A 54 4.93 -17.24 8.36
N LEU A 55 4.73 -15.98 7.96
CA LEU A 55 5.80 -14.98 7.93
C LEU A 55 6.15 -14.47 9.33
N ALA A 56 5.23 -14.51 10.29
CA ALA A 56 5.46 -14.00 11.64
C ALA A 56 6.66 -14.68 12.36
N PRO A 57 6.78 -16.03 12.40
CA PRO A 57 7.98 -16.69 12.93
C PRO A 57 9.30 -16.26 12.28
N GLU A 58 9.29 -16.03 10.96
CA GLU A 58 10.48 -15.63 10.20
C GLU A 58 10.89 -14.20 10.54
N ILE A 59 9.94 -13.26 10.57
CA ILE A 59 10.16 -11.88 11.02
C ILE A 59 10.76 -11.90 12.43
N ALA A 60 10.16 -12.64 13.36
CA ALA A 60 10.63 -12.72 14.74
C ALA A 60 12.06 -13.29 14.83
N LEU A 61 12.39 -14.30 14.02
CA LEU A 61 13.73 -14.86 13.96
C LEU A 61 14.74 -13.83 13.46
N MET A 62 14.42 -13.10 12.40
CA MET A 62 15.31 -12.09 11.83
C MET A 62 15.53 -10.92 12.77
N VAL A 63 14.48 -10.42 13.42
CA VAL A 63 14.57 -9.37 14.45
C VAL A 63 15.46 -9.82 15.62
N ARG A 64 15.30 -11.06 16.11
CA ARG A 64 16.19 -11.61 17.15
C ARG A 64 17.64 -11.66 16.69
N ARG A 65 17.90 -12.04 15.44
CA ARG A 65 19.26 -12.05 14.88
C ARG A 65 19.86 -10.65 14.80
N VAL A 66 19.08 -9.65 14.39
CA VAL A 66 19.51 -8.23 14.40
C VAL A 66 19.92 -7.81 15.81
N ARG A 67 19.09 -8.11 16.83
CA ARG A 67 19.41 -7.82 18.24
C ARG A 67 20.64 -8.57 18.75
N ALA A 68 20.99 -9.70 18.15
CA ALA A 68 22.21 -10.46 18.44
C ALA A 68 23.43 -10.00 17.61
N GLY A 69 23.33 -8.90 16.88
CA GLY A 69 24.45 -8.29 16.12
C GLY A 69 24.47 -8.60 14.63
N ARG A 70 23.43 -9.23 14.08
CA ARG A 70 23.31 -9.39 12.62
C ARG A 70 23.09 -8.03 11.95
N ASP A 71 23.67 -7.87 10.77
CA ASP A 71 23.41 -6.72 9.91
C ASP A 71 21.91 -6.58 9.59
N LEU A 72 21.37 -5.38 9.88
CA LEU A 72 19.96 -5.07 9.74
C LEU A 72 19.52 -5.05 8.26
N VAL A 73 20.37 -4.57 7.36
CA VAL A 73 20.06 -4.50 5.92
C VAL A 73 19.92 -5.91 5.35
N ILE A 74 20.80 -6.83 5.74
CA ILE A 74 20.70 -8.25 5.37
C ILE A 74 19.42 -8.87 5.92
N ALA A 75 19.13 -8.67 7.21
CA ALA A 75 17.92 -9.22 7.82
C ALA A 75 16.63 -8.67 7.17
N ALA A 76 16.58 -7.37 6.88
CA ALA A 76 15.49 -6.73 6.17
C ALA A 76 15.30 -7.31 4.76
N ALA A 77 16.39 -7.52 4.02
CA ALA A 77 16.34 -8.14 2.69
C ALA A 77 15.77 -9.56 2.74
N GLU A 78 16.16 -10.37 3.72
CA GLU A 78 15.64 -11.72 3.88
C GLU A 78 14.14 -11.74 4.20
N ILE A 79 13.68 -10.89 5.12
CA ILE A 79 12.24 -10.76 5.41
C ILE A 79 11.50 -10.38 4.12
N ARG A 80 12.00 -9.41 3.37
CA ARG A 80 11.37 -8.98 2.11
C ARG A 80 11.35 -10.07 1.05
N SER A 81 12.38 -10.91 0.98
CA SER A 81 12.40 -12.08 0.06
C SER A 81 11.31 -13.07 0.43
N ALA A 82 11.17 -13.39 1.72
CA ALA A 82 10.12 -14.27 2.21
C ALA A 82 8.71 -13.79 1.83
N PHE A 83 8.43 -12.49 1.99
CA PHE A 83 7.18 -11.90 1.50
C PHE A 83 7.00 -12.06 -0.01
N CYS A 84 8.06 -11.91 -0.80
CA CYS A 84 7.96 -11.99 -2.25
C CYS A 84 7.78 -13.43 -2.78
N GLU A 85 8.33 -14.41 -2.07
CA GLU A 85 8.30 -15.85 -2.41
C GLU A 85 7.04 -16.56 -1.88
N ALA A 86 6.49 -16.08 -0.76
CA ALA A 86 5.29 -16.65 -0.17
C ALA A 86 4.05 -16.50 -1.08
N PRO A 87 3.23 -17.55 -1.24
CA PRO A 87 1.95 -17.45 -1.92
C PRO A 87 0.98 -16.63 -1.07
N MET A 88 0.26 -15.71 -1.71
CA MET A 88 -0.84 -14.99 -1.06
C MET A 88 -2.07 -15.91 -0.97
N PRO A 89 -2.81 -15.91 0.16
CA PRO A 89 -4.04 -16.68 0.33
C PRO A 89 -4.99 -16.54 -0.86
N SER A 90 -5.55 -17.65 -1.34
CA SER A 90 -6.46 -17.61 -2.51
C SER A 90 -7.66 -16.70 -2.28
N THR A 91 -8.19 -16.66 -1.06
CA THR A 91 -9.31 -15.78 -0.68
C THR A 91 -8.97 -14.30 -0.90
N VAL A 92 -7.79 -13.87 -0.43
CA VAL A 92 -7.32 -12.48 -0.62
C VAL A 92 -7.07 -12.19 -2.10
N VAL A 93 -6.45 -13.14 -2.82
CA VAL A 93 -6.20 -13.01 -4.27
C VAL A 93 -7.51 -12.86 -5.04
N GLU A 94 -8.50 -13.70 -4.76
CA GLU A 94 -9.80 -13.68 -5.43
C GLU A 94 -10.52 -12.34 -5.25
N GLU A 95 -10.54 -11.79 -4.04
CA GLU A 95 -11.15 -10.48 -3.77
C GLU A 95 -10.42 -9.32 -4.46
N ILE A 96 -9.09 -9.35 -4.50
CA ILE A 96 -8.29 -8.36 -5.24
C ILE A 96 -8.62 -8.44 -6.74
N LEU A 97 -8.66 -9.64 -7.30
CA LEU A 97 -8.95 -9.85 -8.73
C LEU A 97 -10.39 -9.49 -9.09
N GLU A 98 -11.35 -9.73 -8.20
CA GLU A 98 -12.73 -9.28 -8.38
C GLU A 98 -12.84 -7.75 -8.37
N ALA A 99 -12.22 -7.08 -7.40
CA ALA A 99 -12.20 -5.62 -7.37
C ALA A 99 -11.44 -5.02 -8.58
N TYR A 100 -10.37 -5.68 -9.05
CA TYR A 100 -9.68 -5.28 -10.28
C TYR A 100 -10.57 -5.45 -11.53
N ARG A 101 -11.35 -6.54 -11.62
CA ARG A 101 -12.36 -6.72 -12.68
C ARG A 101 -13.42 -5.62 -12.66
N GLU A 102 -13.86 -5.15 -11.48
CA GLU A 102 -14.78 -3.99 -11.37
C GLU A 102 -14.18 -2.67 -11.90
N LEU A 103 -12.85 -2.55 -11.94
CA LEU A 103 -12.16 -1.42 -12.56
C LEU A 103 -12.04 -1.54 -14.08
N GLY A 104 -12.17 -2.76 -14.62
CA GLY A 104 -12.09 -3.11 -16.03
C GLY A 104 -11.30 -4.38 -16.31
N GLY A 105 -10.59 -4.94 -15.32
CA GLY A 105 -9.80 -6.16 -15.46
C GLY A 105 -8.58 -6.01 -16.37
N ASP A 106 -8.09 -7.14 -16.88
CA ASP A 106 -6.90 -7.20 -17.73
C ASP A 106 -7.02 -6.24 -18.94
N GLY A 107 -5.93 -5.51 -19.20
CA GLY A 107 -5.88 -4.41 -20.17
C GLY A 107 -6.25 -3.04 -19.58
N THR A 108 -6.77 -2.98 -18.34
CA THR A 108 -6.98 -1.71 -17.63
C THR A 108 -5.75 -1.36 -16.80
N GLU A 109 -5.07 -0.27 -17.15
CA GLU A 109 -3.91 0.20 -16.39
C GLU A 109 -4.31 0.72 -15.00
N VAL A 110 -3.60 0.24 -13.98
CA VAL A 110 -3.72 0.68 -12.59
C VAL A 110 -2.36 1.02 -11.98
N ALA A 111 -2.39 1.87 -10.95
CA ALA A 111 -1.30 2.10 -10.03
C ALA A 111 -1.56 1.38 -8.71
N VAL A 112 -0.51 0.78 -8.14
CA VAL A 112 -0.52 0.16 -6.82
C VAL A 112 0.42 0.91 -5.90
N ARG A 113 -0.02 1.31 -4.70
CA ARG A 113 0.75 2.15 -3.79
C ARG A 113 0.62 1.70 -2.34
N CYS A 114 1.70 1.80 -1.57
CA CYS A 114 1.64 1.64 -0.12
C CYS A 114 0.71 2.68 0.52
N SER A 115 -0.07 2.28 1.52
CA SER A 115 -0.90 3.16 2.35
C SER A 115 -0.67 2.79 3.81
N PRO A 116 0.48 3.16 4.40
CA PRO A 116 0.77 2.80 5.78
C PRO A 116 -0.24 3.44 6.75
N VAL A 117 -0.50 2.79 7.88
CA VAL A 117 -1.39 3.32 8.93
C VAL A 117 -0.69 4.42 9.74
N THR A 118 0.63 4.38 9.85
CA THR A 118 1.45 5.40 10.52
C THR A 118 2.47 5.98 9.54
N SER A 119 2.86 7.23 9.73
CA SER A 119 3.94 7.86 8.97
C SER A 119 5.34 7.49 9.48
N ASP A 120 5.43 6.92 10.68
CA ASP A 120 6.68 6.75 11.43
C ASP A 120 7.61 5.71 10.81
N ASP A 121 7.05 4.74 10.09
CA ASP A 121 7.82 3.71 9.40
C ASP A 121 8.57 4.27 8.18
N ALA A 122 8.32 5.53 7.79
CA ALA A 122 8.94 6.20 6.65
C ALA A 122 8.94 5.32 5.39
N VAL A 123 7.91 4.47 5.24
CA VAL A 123 7.79 3.56 4.10
C VAL A 123 7.68 4.42 2.87
N ARG A 124 8.69 4.30 2.00
CA ARG A 124 8.75 5.02 0.73
C ARG A 124 7.44 4.88 -0.02
N ASP A 125 7.12 5.88 -0.83
CA ASP A 125 6.12 5.82 -1.88
C ASP A 125 6.53 4.79 -2.94
N ASP A 126 6.60 3.51 -2.57
CA ASP A 126 6.69 2.42 -3.52
C ASP A 126 5.38 2.44 -4.30
N VAL A 127 5.51 2.90 -5.54
CA VAL A 127 4.43 3.07 -6.49
C VAL A 127 4.77 2.22 -7.70
N PHE A 128 3.89 1.27 -8.00
CA PHE A 128 3.93 0.48 -9.22
C PHE A 128 2.92 1.09 -10.19
N LEU A 129 3.37 1.51 -11.37
CA LEU A 129 2.54 2.20 -12.37
C LEU A 129 2.31 1.30 -13.57
N HIS A 130 1.24 1.58 -14.33
CA HIS A 130 0.93 0.92 -15.60
C HIS A 130 0.82 -0.61 -15.49
N LEU A 131 0.36 -1.12 -14.35
CA LEU A 131 0.05 -2.54 -14.21
C LEU A 131 -1.24 -2.85 -14.96
N SER A 132 -1.25 -3.89 -15.77
CA SER A 132 -2.34 -4.15 -16.72
C SER A 132 -2.89 -5.56 -16.66
N THR A 133 -2.36 -6.39 -15.76
CA THR A 133 -2.85 -7.75 -15.52
C THR A 133 -3.12 -8.01 -14.05
N GLY A 134 -4.08 -8.89 -13.75
CA GLY A 134 -4.38 -9.29 -12.37
C GLY A 134 -3.16 -9.86 -11.63
N ALA A 135 -2.30 -10.61 -12.33
CA ALA A 135 -1.08 -11.18 -11.76
C ALA A 135 -0.08 -10.09 -11.33
N GLU A 136 0.10 -9.03 -12.15
CA GLU A 136 0.93 -7.88 -11.79
C GLU A 136 0.39 -7.14 -10.57
N VAL A 137 -0.93 -6.93 -10.51
CA VAL A 137 -1.59 -6.25 -9.39
C VAL A 137 -1.34 -7.00 -8.07
N VAL A 138 -1.55 -8.32 -8.07
CA VAL A 138 -1.32 -9.16 -6.87
C VAL A 138 0.16 -9.16 -6.48
N ALA A 139 1.07 -9.29 -7.44
CA ALA A 139 2.51 -9.25 -7.18
C ALA A 139 2.95 -7.89 -6.62
N ALA A 140 2.39 -6.78 -7.11
CA ALA A 140 2.64 -5.45 -6.60
C ALA A 140 2.10 -5.25 -5.18
N CYS A 141 0.90 -5.75 -4.87
CA CYS A 141 0.36 -5.72 -3.50
C CYS A 141 1.29 -6.46 -2.52
N ARG A 142 1.79 -7.64 -2.92
CA ARG A 142 2.76 -8.42 -2.13
C ARG A 142 4.07 -7.66 -1.90
N ARG A 143 4.57 -6.95 -2.91
CA ARG A 143 5.75 -6.08 -2.78
C ARG A 143 5.51 -4.89 -1.85
N CYS A 144 4.32 -4.28 -1.91
CA CYS A 144 3.93 -3.23 -0.96
C CYS A 144 3.92 -3.78 0.48
N PHE A 145 3.32 -4.95 0.73
CA PHE A 145 3.37 -5.60 2.05
C PHE A 145 4.81 -5.80 2.55
N ALA A 146 5.71 -6.23 1.67
CA ALA A 146 7.12 -6.37 1.99
C ALA A 146 7.82 -5.03 2.31
N ALA A 147 7.36 -3.90 1.75
CA ALA A 147 7.97 -2.59 1.93
C ALA A 147 7.99 -2.13 3.40
N LEU A 148 7.06 -2.64 4.22
CA LEU A 148 7.04 -2.43 5.67
C LEU A 148 8.34 -2.90 6.34
N TYR A 149 9.03 -3.89 5.76
CA TYR A 149 10.30 -4.43 6.26
C TYR A 149 11.51 -3.93 5.46
N SER A 150 11.42 -2.74 4.88
CA SER A 150 12.63 -2.03 4.42
C SER A 150 13.60 -1.81 5.59
N ALA A 151 14.90 -1.68 5.32
CA ALA A 151 15.89 -1.46 6.37
C ALA A 151 15.58 -0.20 7.21
N VAL A 152 15.10 0.87 6.57
CA VAL A 152 14.70 2.11 7.25
C VAL A 152 13.50 1.86 8.17
N ALA A 153 12.42 1.27 7.65
CA ALA A 153 11.21 1.01 8.43
C ALA A 153 11.46 0.04 9.60
N LEU A 154 12.25 -1.01 9.37
CA LEU A 154 12.66 -1.95 10.41
C LEU A 154 13.51 -1.26 11.49
N SER A 155 14.48 -0.43 11.08
CA SER A 155 15.34 0.32 12.00
C SER A 155 14.56 1.32 12.84
N ASN A 156 13.61 2.06 12.24
CA ASN A 156 12.78 3.03 12.96
C ASN A 156 11.96 2.32 14.05
N ARG A 157 11.34 1.19 13.72
CA ARG A 157 10.56 0.40 14.68
C ARG A 157 11.41 -0.18 15.80
N GLU A 158 12.60 -0.68 15.49
CA GLU A 158 13.53 -1.16 16.54
C GLU A 158 13.98 -0.01 17.46
N ALA A 159 14.30 1.17 16.90
CA ALA A 159 14.69 2.34 17.68
C ALA A 159 13.55 2.86 18.57
N ALA A 160 12.30 2.76 18.10
CA ALA A 160 11.12 3.15 18.86
C ALA A 160 10.65 2.09 19.88
N GLY A 161 11.26 0.90 19.91
CA GLY A 161 10.79 -0.23 20.72
C GLY A 161 9.40 -0.73 20.29
N ALA A 162 9.01 -0.50 19.04
CA ALA A 162 7.71 -0.86 18.51
C ALA A 162 7.63 -2.36 18.19
N ASP A 163 6.45 -2.94 18.35
CA ASP A 163 6.21 -4.33 17.98
C ASP A 163 6.13 -4.49 16.44
N GLN A 164 7.05 -5.26 15.89
CA GLN A 164 7.17 -5.54 14.46
C GLN A 164 5.95 -6.27 13.89
N HIS A 165 5.16 -6.95 14.73
CA HIS A 165 3.96 -7.69 14.35
C HIS A 165 2.68 -6.86 14.41
N ARG A 166 2.70 -5.69 15.07
CA ARG A 166 1.54 -4.79 15.13
C ARG A 166 1.45 -3.86 13.94
N ALA A 167 2.54 -3.68 13.22
CA ALA A 167 2.58 -2.87 12.03
C ALA A 167 1.87 -3.60 10.88
N VAL A 168 1.07 -2.85 10.13
CA VAL A 168 0.27 -3.35 9.00
C VAL A 168 0.48 -2.45 7.80
N MET A 169 0.36 -3.03 6.61
CA MET A 169 0.58 -2.31 5.35
C MET A 169 -0.62 -2.45 4.42
N PRO A 170 -1.66 -1.63 4.58
CA PRO A 170 -2.67 -1.47 3.55
C PRO A 170 -2.09 -0.95 2.23
N VAL A 171 -2.77 -1.20 1.13
CA VAL A 171 -2.32 -0.88 -0.23
C VAL A 171 -3.48 -0.27 -1.02
N THR A 172 -3.24 0.76 -1.83
CA THR A 172 -4.24 1.27 -2.77
C THR A 172 -4.00 0.74 -4.17
N VAL A 173 -5.09 0.43 -4.89
CA VAL A 173 -5.11 0.09 -6.31
C VAL A 173 -6.06 1.05 -7.01
N GLN A 174 -5.55 1.88 -7.92
CA GLN A 174 -6.35 2.92 -8.60
C GLN A 174 -6.12 2.89 -10.09
N ARG A 175 -7.17 3.17 -10.88
CA ARG A 175 -7.02 3.34 -12.32
C ARG A 175 -6.03 4.45 -12.63
N MET A 176 -5.19 4.25 -13.64
CA MET A 176 -4.35 5.31 -14.16
C MET A 176 -5.24 6.41 -14.75
N PRO A 177 -5.01 7.68 -14.38
CA PRO A 177 -5.70 8.78 -15.04
C PRO A 177 -5.28 8.85 -16.50
N GLN A 178 -6.21 9.15 -17.40
CA GLN A 178 -5.88 9.35 -18.80
C GLN A 178 -4.99 10.58 -18.98
N VAL A 179 -4.12 10.55 -20.00
CA VAL A 179 -3.15 11.61 -20.31
C VAL A 179 -3.83 12.98 -20.26
N GLY A 180 -3.37 13.84 -19.33
CA GLY A 180 -3.98 15.16 -19.04
C GLY A 180 -4.19 15.47 -17.54
N SER A 181 -3.96 14.51 -16.64
CA SER A 181 -4.03 14.76 -15.19
C SER A 181 -2.77 15.44 -14.66
N TYR A 182 -2.88 16.72 -14.30
CA TYR A 182 -1.83 17.46 -13.60
C TYR A 182 -1.78 17.08 -12.12
N ALA A 183 -0.59 16.85 -11.58
CA ALA A 183 -0.39 16.85 -10.13
C ALA A 183 -0.38 18.32 -9.66
N ILE A 184 -1.37 18.70 -8.85
CA ILE A 184 -1.35 20.00 -8.18
C ILE A 184 -0.47 19.85 -6.94
N HIS A 185 0.74 20.40 -6.99
CA HIS A 185 1.51 20.66 -5.78
C HIS A 185 0.91 21.88 -5.09
N ALA A 186 0.23 21.65 -3.97
CA ALA A 186 -0.14 22.73 -3.07
C ALA A 186 1.05 23.02 -2.14
N GLU A 187 1.88 23.99 -2.52
CA GLU A 187 2.70 24.70 -1.53
C GLU A 187 1.83 25.76 -0.81
N GLY A 188 2.19 26.09 0.43
CA GLY A 188 1.39 26.86 1.41
C GLY A 188 0.93 28.29 1.01
N PRO A 189 0.37 29.04 1.96
CA PRO A 189 -0.90 29.74 1.78
C PRO A 189 -0.82 31.03 0.96
N ALA A 190 -1.82 31.15 0.06
CA ALA A 190 -2.36 32.35 -0.61
C ALA A 190 -1.39 33.30 -1.34
N LEU A 191 -1.64 33.53 -2.64
CA LEU A 191 -2.00 34.85 -3.19
C LEU A 191 -2.23 34.76 -4.72
N VAL A 192 -3.43 35.18 -5.14
CA VAL A 192 -3.83 35.78 -6.44
C VAL A 192 -3.22 35.18 -7.71
N GLY A 193 -3.95 34.24 -8.34
CA GLY A 193 -3.69 33.80 -9.70
C GLY A 193 -4.28 34.75 -10.74
N THR A 194 -3.46 35.55 -11.40
CA THR A 194 -3.79 36.11 -12.72
C THR A 194 -3.46 35.08 -13.79
N VAL A 195 -4.49 34.67 -14.53
CA VAL A 195 -4.40 33.84 -15.74
C VAL A 195 -3.83 34.70 -16.87
N VAL A 196 -2.78 34.23 -17.53
CA VAL A 196 -2.33 34.77 -18.83
C VAL A 196 -2.34 33.62 -19.85
N PRO A 197 -3.12 33.68 -20.94
CA PRO A 197 -3.07 32.67 -21.99
C PRO A 197 -1.87 32.93 -22.91
N GLY A 198 -1.09 31.88 -23.20
CA GLY A 198 -0.02 31.91 -24.20
C GLY A 198 -0.57 31.74 -25.62
N GLY A 199 -0.02 32.51 -26.56
CA GLY A 199 -0.22 32.33 -28.00
C GLY A 199 0.74 31.32 -28.63
#